data_AF-A0A0L6CU18-F1
#
_entry.id   AF-A0A0L6CU18-F1
#
_cell.length_a   1.000
_cell.length_b   1.000
_cell.length_c   1.000
_cell.angle_alpha   90.00
_cell.angle_beta   90.00
_cell.angle_gamma   90.00
#
_symmetry.space_group_name_H-M   'P 1'
#
loop_
_entity.id
_entity.type
_entity.pdbx_description
1 polymer ?
#
loop_
_entity_poly.entity_id
_entity_poly.type
_entity_poly.pdbx_seq_one_letter_code
_entity_poly.pdbx_strand_id
1 'polypeptide(L)'
;MIPKVGCGEDIYAVDALVTAIEAAKGRKKRIGFEVIIESAAGIAHVEAIAAASPRMQAMSLGAADFAASMGMSTTGIGGTQENYYMLHEGAKYWSDPWHWAQTAIVAACRTHGLLPVDGPFGDFSDDEGFRAQARRSATLGMVGKWAIHPKQIALANEIFTPSDAAVAEAREILQAMEEATARGEGATTYKGRLVDIASIKQAEVIVKQAEMIAAQ
;
A
#
# COMPACT_ATOMS: atom_id res chain seq x y z
N MET A 1 11.11 -0.02 -11.84
CA MET A 1 11.54 0.06 -10.44
C MET A 1 12.90 0.74 -10.29
N ILE A 2 13.01 1.72 -9.39
CA ILE A 2 14.27 2.34 -8.96
C ILE A 2 14.53 1.92 -7.49
N PRO A 3 15.61 1.20 -7.17
CA PRO A 3 15.90 0.73 -5.82
C PRO A 3 16.55 1.81 -4.96
N LYS A 4 16.57 1.61 -3.63
CA LYS A 4 17.35 2.39 -2.65
C LYS A 4 17.23 3.92 -2.77
N VAL A 5 16.05 4.42 -3.16
CA VAL A 5 15.82 5.85 -3.30
C VAL A 5 15.96 6.51 -1.92
N GLY A 6 16.84 7.51 -1.83
CA GLY A 6 17.13 8.24 -0.61
C GLY A 6 16.56 9.66 -0.62
N CYS A 7 16.35 10.27 -1.78
CA CYS A 7 15.78 11.62 -1.91
C CYS A 7 15.09 11.85 -3.27
N GLY A 8 14.48 13.02 -3.46
CA GLY A 8 13.79 13.35 -4.72
C GLY A 8 14.76 13.50 -5.91
N GLU A 9 16.00 13.88 -5.66
CA GLU A 9 17.04 14.07 -6.68
C GLU A 9 17.43 12.75 -7.35
N ASP A 10 17.35 11.62 -6.64
CA ASP A 10 17.55 10.30 -7.23
C ASP A 10 16.51 10.04 -8.35
N ILE A 11 15.26 10.42 -8.09
CA ILE A 11 14.17 10.29 -9.07
C ILE A 11 14.37 11.25 -10.24
N TYR A 12 14.76 12.49 -9.95
CA TYR A 12 15.05 13.49 -10.97
C TYR A 12 16.15 13.02 -11.93
N ALA A 13 17.24 12.45 -11.40
CA ALA A 13 18.36 11.96 -12.20
C ALA A 13 17.91 10.86 -13.19
N VAL A 14 17.07 9.92 -12.73
CA VAL A 14 16.52 8.86 -13.59
C VAL A 14 15.52 9.43 -14.61
N ASP A 15 14.66 10.36 -14.21
CA ASP A 15 13.69 11.00 -15.12
C ASP A 15 14.40 11.73 -16.26
N ALA A 16 15.44 12.52 -15.96
CA ALA A 16 16.20 13.24 -16.97
C ALA A 16 16.79 12.30 -18.03
N LEU A 17 17.41 11.19 -17.59
CA LEU A 17 17.98 10.19 -18.50
C LEU A 17 16.91 9.48 -19.33
N VAL A 18 15.84 9.02 -18.70
CA VAL A 18 14.73 8.32 -19.38
C VAL A 18 14.07 9.23 -20.41
N THR A 19 13.82 10.49 -20.04
CA THR A 19 13.22 11.49 -20.94
C THR A 19 14.09 11.75 -22.16
N ALA A 20 15.41 11.90 -21.99
CA ALA A 20 16.34 12.09 -23.10
C ALA A 20 16.32 10.90 -24.07
N ILE A 21 16.32 9.66 -23.56
CA ILE A 21 16.27 8.45 -24.38
C ILE A 21 14.92 8.30 -25.09
N GLU A 22 13.80 8.55 -24.40
CA GLU A 22 12.46 8.51 -25.01
C GLU A 22 12.36 9.48 -26.18
N ALA A 23 12.86 10.71 -26.02
CA ALA A 23 12.90 11.72 -27.08
C ALA A 23 13.79 11.28 -28.24
N ALA A 24 15.03 10.85 -27.96
CA ALA A 24 15.99 10.42 -28.99
C ALA A 24 15.52 9.21 -29.79
N LYS A 25 14.72 8.33 -29.17
CA LYS A 25 14.17 7.12 -29.82
C LYS A 25 12.73 7.30 -30.34
N GLY A 26 12.13 8.49 -30.20
CA GLY A 26 10.76 8.76 -30.63
C GLY A 26 9.72 7.87 -29.95
N ARG A 27 9.91 7.52 -28.67
CA ARG A 27 8.98 6.65 -27.93
C ARG A 27 7.67 7.40 -27.65
N LYS A 28 6.55 6.82 -28.08
CA LYS A 28 5.21 7.40 -27.85
C LYS A 28 4.62 7.05 -26.48
N LYS A 29 4.96 5.89 -25.93
CA LYS A 29 4.55 5.47 -24.59
C LYS A 29 5.59 5.92 -23.57
N ARG A 30 5.22 6.84 -22.68
CA ARG A 30 6.04 7.24 -21.54
C ARG A 30 6.16 6.12 -20.51
N ILE A 31 7.36 5.90 -20.02
CA ILE A 31 7.69 4.98 -18.94
C ILE A 31 7.26 5.62 -17.61
N GLY A 32 6.46 4.87 -16.84
CA GLY A 32 6.14 5.17 -15.45
C GLY A 32 7.20 4.61 -14.50
N PHE A 33 7.32 5.22 -13.34
CA PHE A 33 8.27 4.86 -12.30
C PHE A 33 7.56 4.29 -11.09
N GLU A 34 8.20 3.28 -10.53
CA GLU A 34 7.95 2.81 -9.18
C GLU A 34 9.30 2.81 -8.46
N VAL A 35 9.26 3.00 -7.15
CA VAL A 35 10.47 3.10 -6.31
C VAL A 35 10.38 2.14 -5.14
N ILE A 36 11.53 1.81 -4.56
CA ILE A 36 11.60 1.05 -3.32
C ILE A 36 12.10 1.97 -2.20
N ILE A 37 11.28 2.12 -1.16
CA ILE A 37 11.68 2.70 0.11
C ILE A 37 12.21 1.56 0.96
N GLU A 38 13.52 1.46 1.05
CA GLU A 38 14.23 0.36 1.70
C GLU A 38 15.46 0.83 2.48
N SER A 39 15.44 2.08 2.94
CA SER A 39 16.52 2.67 3.72
C SER A 39 16.00 3.71 4.72
N ALA A 40 16.83 4.03 5.71
CA ALA A 40 16.57 5.10 6.67
C ALA A 40 16.37 6.46 5.99
N ALA A 41 17.21 6.77 4.99
CA ALA A 41 17.08 8.00 4.20
C ALA A 41 15.77 8.03 3.41
N GLY A 42 15.43 6.92 2.75
CA GLY A 42 14.20 6.82 1.96
C GLY A 42 12.94 7.06 2.80
N ILE A 43 12.85 6.48 4.00
CA ILE A 43 11.68 6.71 4.85
C ILE A 43 11.64 8.13 5.43
N ALA A 44 12.80 8.71 5.75
CA ALA A 44 12.89 10.09 6.27
C ALA A 44 12.49 11.14 5.22
N HIS A 45 12.67 10.85 3.93
CA HIS A 45 12.36 11.76 2.82
C HIS A 45 11.16 11.29 1.97
N VAL A 46 10.34 10.38 2.49
CA VAL A 46 9.32 9.66 1.71
C VAL A 46 8.30 10.58 1.01
N GLU A 47 7.92 11.70 1.62
CA GLU A 47 7.01 12.68 1.00
C GLU A 47 7.67 13.43 -0.17
N ALA A 48 8.92 13.89 0.01
CA ALA A 48 9.67 14.55 -1.05
C ALA A 48 9.92 13.60 -2.25
N ILE A 49 10.18 12.32 -1.98
CA ILE A 49 10.31 11.27 -3.00
C ILE A 49 8.98 11.07 -3.74
N ALA A 50 7.86 11.01 -3.03
CA ALA A 50 6.54 10.84 -3.62
C ALA A 50 6.18 11.97 -4.60
N ALA A 51 6.61 13.20 -4.31
CA ALA A 51 6.36 14.37 -5.14
C ALA A 51 7.34 14.54 -6.33
N ALA A 52 8.38 13.72 -6.43
CA ALA A 52 9.59 14.06 -7.18
C ALA A 52 9.46 14.02 -8.72
N SER A 53 8.48 13.31 -9.28
CA SER A 53 8.33 13.22 -10.74
C SER A 53 6.88 12.91 -11.16
N PRO A 54 6.40 13.47 -12.29
CA PRO A 54 5.12 13.10 -12.89
C PRO A 54 5.10 11.66 -13.45
N ARG A 55 6.25 10.97 -13.51
CA ARG A 55 6.33 9.56 -13.89
C ARG A 55 6.01 8.63 -12.72
N MET A 56 6.05 9.12 -11.48
CA MET A 56 5.79 8.29 -10.31
C MET A 56 4.39 7.68 -10.37
N GLN A 57 4.33 6.37 -10.10
CA GLN A 57 3.09 5.59 -10.07
C GLN A 57 2.95 4.80 -8.78
N ALA A 58 4.06 4.29 -8.22
CA ALA A 58 4.03 3.44 -7.04
C ALA A 58 5.27 3.57 -6.14
N MET A 59 5.09 3.27 -4.86
CA MET A 59 6.19 3.13 -3.90
C MET A 59 6.03 1.82 -3.13
N SER A 60 7.09 1.02 -3.08
CA SER A 60 7.13 -0.26 -2.36
C SER A 60 7.98 -0.18 -1.10
N LEU A 61 7.57 -0.82 0.00
CA LEU A 61 8.42 -0.99 1.19
C LEU A 61 9.33 -2.23 1.04
N GLY A 62 10.63 -2.04 0.91
CA GLY A 62 11.60 -3.16 0.91
C GLY A 62 12.02 -3.55 2.33
N ALA A 63 11.23 -4.39 3.01
CA ALA A 63 11.40 -4.66 4.44
C ALA A 63 12.77 -5.21 4.87
N ALA A 64 13.41 -6.05 4.03
CA ALA A 64 14.72 -6.64 4.36
C ALA A 64 15.85 -5.60 4.34
N ASP A 65 15.98 -4.86 3.24
CA ASP A 65 16.97 -3.81 3.09
C ASP A 65 16.67 -2.63 4.04
N PHE A 66 15.39 -2.34 4.29
CA PHE A 66 14.98 -1.36 5.30
C PHE A 66 15.48 -1.77 6.69
N ALA A 67 15.25 -3.01 7.10
CA ALA A 67 15.71 -3.52 8.39
C ALA A 67 17.24 -3.45 8.52
N ALA A 68 17.97 -3.83 7.46
CA ALA A 68 19.42 -3.72 7.43
C ALA A 68 19.90 -2.28 7.55
N SER A 69 19.32 -1.35 6.77
CA SER A 69 19.66 0.07 6.80
C SER A 69 19.34 0.73 8.14
N MET A 70 18.29 0.30 8.82
CA MET A 70 17.86 0.83 10.12
C MET A 70 18.62 0.20 11.29
N GLY A 71 19.43 -0.85 11.05
CA GLY A 71 20.10 -1.60 12.11
C GLY A 71 19.14 -2.42 12.98
N MET A 72 18.01 -2.86 12.42
CA MET A 72 17.02 -3.68 13.14
C MET A 72 17.59 -5.09 13.40
N SER A 73 17.41 -5.60 14.62
CA SER A 73 17.83 -6.94 15.02
C SER A 73 16.88 -8.03 14.49
N THR A 74 16.90 -8.25 13.18
CA THR A 74 16.13 -9.30 12.48
C THR A 74 16.95 -9.90 11.33
N THR A 75 16.69 -11.17 11.01
CA THR A 75 17.30 -11.88 9.88
C THR A 75 16.24 -12.43 8.91
N GLY A 76 14.96 -12.15 9.18
CA GLY A 76 13.84 -12.50 8.30
C GLY A 76 13.54 -11.38 7.30
N ILE A 77 12.59 -11.64 6.40
CA ILE A 77 12.08 -10.65 5.44
C ILE A 77 10.61 -10.39 5.77
N GLY A 78 10.33 -9.25 6.40
CA GLY A 78 8.99 -8.89 6.88
C GLY A 78 8.56 -9.71 8.10
N GLY A 79 7.24 -9.90 8.26
CA GLY A 79 6.65 -10.74 9.29
C GLY A 79 6.71 -10.20 10.73
N THR A 80 6.23 -11.03 11.65
CA THR A 80 6.31 -10.81 13.11
C THR A 80 7.76 -10.92 13.57
N GLN A 81 8.15 -10.10 14.54
CA GLN A 81 9.49 -10.15 15.14
C GLN A 81 9.39 -10.67 16.56
N GLU A 82 10.03 -11.80 16.86
CA GLU A 82 9.93 -12.50 18.16
C GLU A 82 10.20 -11.58 19.35
N ASN A 83 11.14 -10.63 19.20
CA ASN A 83 11.56 -9.72 20.26
C ASN A 83 10.79 -8.38 20.29
N TYR A 84 9.77 -8.19 19.44
CA TYR A 84 8.96 -6.96 19.40
C TYR A 84 7.58 -7.21 20.03
N TYR A 85 7.55 -7.25 21.36
CA TYR A 85 6.35 -7.55 22.14
C TYR A 85 6.25 -6.67 23.39
N MET A 86 5.01 -6.54 23.88
CA MET A 86 4.70 -5.99 25.19
C MET A 86 4.56 -7.14 26.20
N LEU A 87 5.08 -6.96 27.42
CA LEU A 87 4.87 -7.89 28.53
C LEU A 87 3.80 -7.33 29.47
N HIS A 88 2.73 -8.08 29.69
CA HIS A 88 1.67 -7.72 30.63
C HIS A 88 1.21 -8.96 31.39
N GLU A 89 1.25 -8.91 32.72
CA GLU A 89 0.84 -10.03 33.61
C GLU A 89 1.48 -11.38 33.27
N GLY A 90 2.74 -11.38 32.81
CA GLY A 90 3.47 -12.59 32.43
C GLY A 90 3.17 -13.13 31.03
N ALA A 91 2.25 -12.51 30.29
CA ALA A 91 1.94 -12.84 28.90
C ALA A 91 2.61 -11.86 27.92
N LYS A 92 3.04 -12.40 26.76
CA LYS A 92 3.59 -11.62 25.65
C LYS A 92 2.50 -11.26 24.64
N TYR A 93 2.52 -10.01 24.18
CA TYR A 93 1.64 -9.51 23.12
C TYR A 93 2.48 -8.86 22.03
N TRP A 94 2.62 -9.54 20.89
CA TRP A 94 3.39 -9.03 19.75
C TRP A 94 2.69 -7.83 19.12
N SER A 95 3.49 -6.81 18.81
CA SER A 95 3.03 -5.62 18.07
C SER A 95 3.64 -5.61 16.67
N ASP A 96 3.33 -4.57 15.89
CA ASP A 96 3.80 -4.42 14.53
C ASP A 96 5.04 -3.51 14.46
N PRO A 97 6.24 -4.05 14.16
CA PRO A 97 7.45 -3.25 14.05
C PRO A 97 7.53 -2.46 12.74
N TRP A 98 6.62 -2.68 11.80
CA TRP A 98 6.61 -2.02 10.48
C TRP A 98 5.60 -0.87 10.40
N HIS A 99 4.79 -0.68 11.45
CA HIS A 99 3.62 0.21 11.43
C HIS A 99 3.92 1.61 10.90
N TRP A 100 4.93 2.29 11.45
CA TRP A 100 5.29 3.65 11.01
C TRP A 100 5.77 3.67 9.56
N ALA A 101 6.65 2.75 9.16
CA ALA A 101 7.18 2.71 7.80
C ALA A 101 6.04 2.52 6.77
N GLN A 102 5.11 1.59 7.05
CA GLN A 102 3.97 1.34 6.18
C GLN A 102 3.02 2.53 6.12
N THR A 103 2.61 3.08 7.26
CA THR A 103 1.68 4.23 7.32
C THR A 103 2.26 5.49 6.70
N ALA A 104 3.54 5.77 6.89
CA ALA A 104 4.21 6.93 6.28
C ALA A 104 4.28 6.81 4.75
N ILE A 105 4.59 5.62 4.22
CA ILE A 105 4.56 5.35 2.78
C ILE A 105 3.14 5.51 2.23
N VAL A 106 2.12 4.97 2.92
CA VAL A 106 0.72 5.14 2.50
C VAL A 106 0.33 6.62 2.48
N ALA A 107 0.64 7.38 3.52
CA ALA A 107 0.33 8.80 3.60
C ALA A 107 0.96 9.57 2.44
N ALA A 108 2.28 9.41 2.24
CA ALA A 108 2.99 10.05 1.13
C ALA A 108 2.42 9.65 -0.23
N CYS A 109 2.16 8.37 -0.46
CA CYS A 109 1.54 7.91 -1.71
C CYS A 109 0.17 8.55 -1.94
N ARG A 110 -0.72 8.53 -0.95
CA ARG A 110 -2.10 9.03 -1.11
C ARG A 110 -2.14 10.55 -1.25
N THR A 111 -1.24 11.28 -0.60
CA THR A 111 -1.09 12.74 -0.80
C THR A 111 -0.72 13.10 -2.24
N HIS A 112 0.11 12.28 -2.90
CA HIS A 112 0.62 12.54 -4.25
C HIS A 112 -0.01 11.68 -5.35
N GLY A 113 -1.10 10.96 -5.06
CA GLY A 113 -1.82 10.16 -6.05
C GLY A 113 -1.08 8.89 -6.52
N LEU A 114 -0.18 8.35 -5.70
CA LEU A 114 0.60 7.14 -5.98
C LEU A 114 0.00 5.90 -5.33
N LEU A 115 0.44 4.73 -5.78
CA LEU A 115 0.07 3.41 -5.26
C LEU A 115 1.07 2.95 -4.18
N PRO A 116 0.67 2.85 -2.90
CA PRO A 116 1.50 2.26 -1.86
C PRO A 116 1.44 0.72 -1.92
N VAL A 117 2.59 0.06 -1.97
CA VAL A 117 2.71 -1.39 -2.17
C VAL A 117 3.57 -1.99 -1.06
N ASP A 118 3.15 -3.14 -0.52
CA ASP A 118 3.98 -3.89 0.44
C ASP A 118 5.02 -4.73 -0.31
N GLY A 119 6.23 -4.83 0.23
CA GLY A 119 7.30 -5.59 -0.41
C GLY A 119 7.29 -7.07 -0.03
N PRO A 120 8.46 -7.72 -0.03
CA PRO A 120 8.56 -9.17 0.08
C PRO A 120 8.18 -9.70 1.48
N PHE A 121 7.77 -10.97 1.50
CA PHE A 121 7.72 -11.81 2.70
C PHE A 121 8.53 -13.08 2.44
N GLY A 122 9.53 -13.33 3.27
CA GLY A 122 10.60 -14.29 2.98
C GLY A 122 10.24 -15.75 3.21
N ASP A 123 9.38 -16.03 4.18
CA ASP A 123 9.02 -17.41 4.52
C ASP A 123 7.96 -17.94 3.56
N PHE A 124 8.39 -18.62 2.51
CA PHE A 124 7.47 -19.22 1.52
C PHE A 124 6.76 -20.48 2.03
N SER A 125 7.12 -20.98 3.22
CA SER A 125 6.44 -22.10 3.88
C SER A 125 5.28 -21.65 4.77
N ASP A 126 5.26 -20.37 5.17
CA ASP A 126 4.27 -19.78 6.07
C ASP A 126 3.19 -18.96 5.32
N ASP A 127 2.20 -19.67 4.77
CA ASP A 127 1.09 -19.03 4.05
C ASP A 127 0.24 -18.14 4.98
N GLU A 128 0.09 -18.47 6.27
CA GLU A 128 -0.68 -17.68 7.23
C GLU A 128 0.07 -16.42 7.69
N GLY A 129 1.39 -16.50 7.85
CA GLY A 129 2.24 -15.33 8.06
C GLY A 129 2.17 -14.35 6.89
N PHE A 130 2.17 -14.86 5.65
CA PHE A 130 1.95 -14.04 4.46
C PHE A 130 0.58 -13.36 4.52
N ARG A 131 -0.51 -14.10 4.78
CA ARG A 131 -1.87 -13.55 4.90
C ARG A 131 -1.94 -12.49 5.99
N ALA A 132 -1.34 -12.74 7.14
CA ALA A 132 -1.32 -11.80 8.25
C ALA A 132 -0.60 -10.50 7.89
N GLN A 133 0.58 -10.58 7.26
CA GLN A 133 1.28 -9.39 6.78
C GLN A 133 0.48 -8.65 5.70
N ALA A 134 -0.04 -9.37 4.69
CA ALA A 134 -0.83 -8.78 3.61
C ALA A 134 -2.08 -8.07 4.13
N ARG A 135 -2.81 -8.68 5.08
CA ARG A 135 -4.00 -8.06 5.70
C ARG A 135 -3.65 -6.79 6.47
N ARG A 136 -2.56 -6.77 7.25
CA ARG A 136 -2.09 -5.55 7.92
C ARG A 136 -1.80 -4.44 6.91
N SER A 137 -1.05 -4.76 5.85
CA SER A 137 -0.73 -3.82 4.77
C SER A 137 -1.99 -3.27 4.08
N ALA A 138 -2.95 -4.14 3.75
CA ALA A 138 -4.24 -3.76 3.16
C ALA A 138 -5.06 -2.87 4.11
N THR A 139 -5.12 -3.21 5.40
CA THR A 139 -5.78 -2.39 6.43
C THR A 139 -5.19 -0.99 6.53
N LEU A 140 -3.87 -0.86 6.43
CA LEU A 140 -3.20 0.44 6.46
C LEU A 140 -3.34 1.24 5.14
N GLY A 141 -3.87 0.63 4.07
CA GLY A 141 -4.19 1.30 2.81
C GLY A 141 -3.24 1.01 1.64
N MET A 142 -2.31 0.04 1.79
CA MET A 142 -1.53 -0.50 0.67
C MET A 142 -2.43 -1.25 -0.30
N VAL A 143 -2.11 -1.19 -1.59
CA VAL A 143 -2.98 -1.70 -2.68
C VAL A 143 -2.51 -3.03 -3.27
N GLY A 144 -1.39 -3.55 -2.80
CA GLY A 144 -0.82 -4.80 -3.28
C GLY A 144 0.38 -5.23 -2.44
N LYS A 145 0.87 -6.43 -2.73
CA LYS A 145 2.06 -7.01 -2.09
C LYS A 145 2.90 -7.77 -3.12
N TRP A 146 4.21 -7.70 -2.99
CA TRP A 146 5.11 -8.49 -3.85
C TRP A 146 4.94 -9.99 -3.62
N ALA A 147 5.02 -10.76 -4.72
CA ALA A 147 5.19 -12.20 -4.70
C ALA A 147 6.61 -12.54 -5.17
N ILE A 148 7.43 -13.09 -4.26
CA ILE A 148 8.79 -13.57 -4.57
C ILE A 148 8.84 -15.10 -4.73
N HIS A 149 7.72 -15.77 -4.51
CA HIS A 149 7.50 -17.18 -4.79
C HIS A 149 6.13 -17.37 -5.46
N PRO A 150 5.96 -18.28 -6.45
CA PRO A 150 4.70 -18.43 -7.18
C PRO A 150 3.46 -18.65 -6.31
N LYS A 151 3.58 -19.37 -5.17
CA LYS A 151 2.47 -19.56 -4.21
C LYS A 151 1.88 -18.25 -3.70
N GLN A 152 2.70 -17.21 -3.56
CA GLN A 152 2.29 -15.92 -2.99
C GLN A 152 1.38 -15.12 -3.94
N ILE A 153 1.35 -15.44 -5.24
CA ILE A 153 0.50 -14.75 -6.21
C ILE A 153 -0.98 -14.92 -5.86
N ALA A 154 -1.41 -16.17 -5.62
CA ALA A 154 -2.79 -16.45 -5.25
C ALA A 154 -3.16 -15.82 -3.91
N LEU A 155 -2.24 -15.86 -2.93
CA LEU A 155 -2.43 -15.25 -1.62
C LEU A 155 -2.54 -13.71 -1.69
N ALA A 156 -1.72 -13.06 -2.50
CA ALA A 156 -1.80 -11.61 -2.70
C ALA A 156 -3.13 -11.24 -3.36
N ASN A 157 -3.50 -11.93 -4.44
CA ASN A 157 -4.77 -11.67 -5.14
C ASN A 157 -5.97 -11.89 -4.21
N GLU A 158 -5.96 -12.94 -3.37
CA GLU A 158 -7.00 -13.21 -2.37
C GLU A 158 -7.21 -12.01 -1.42
N ILE A 159 -6.13 -11.41 -0.92
CA ILE A 159 -6.21 -10.36 0.10
C ILE A 159 -6.46 -8.97 -0.47
N PHE A 160 -5.88 -8.65 -1.65
CA PHE A 160 -6.00 -7.32 -2.25
C PHE A 160 -7.16 -7.20 -3.26
N THR A 161 -7.90 -8.29 -3.50
CA THR A 161 -9.20 -8.24 -4.18
C THR A 161 -10.31 -8.09 -3.15
N PRO A 162 -11.12 -7.01 -3.20
CA PRO A 162 -12.28 -6.90 -2.34
C PRO A 162 -13.22 -8.10 -2.54
N SER A 163 -13.73 -8.68 -1.45
CA SER A 163 -14.69 -9.79 -1.54
C SER A 163 -16.04 -9.33 -2.10
N ASP A 164 -16.78 -10.24 -2.73
CA ASP A 164 -18.13 -9.94 -3.24
C ASP A 164 -19.04 -9.34 -2.16
N ALA A 165 -18.92 -9.82 -0.92
CA ALA A 165 -19.66 -9.28 0.22
C ALA A 165 -19.25 -7.84 0.55
N ALA A 166 -17.95 -7.52 0.53
CA ALA A 166 -17.46 -6.17 0.77
C ALA A 166 -17.88 -5.21 -0.36
N VAL A 167 -17.87 -5.67 -1.61
CA VAL A 167 -18.33 -4.90 -2.77
C VAL A 167 -19.84 -4.66 -2.71
N ALA A 168 -20.63 -5.68 -2.37
CA ALA A 168 -22.08 -5.55 -2.21
C ALA A 168 -22.42 -4.55 -1.09
N GLU A 169 -21.79 -4.68 0.08
CA GLU A 169 -21.98 -3.74 1.19
C GLU A 169 -21.58 -2.31 0.80
N ALA A 170 -20.45 -2.13 0.12
CA ALA A 170 -20.04 -0.80 -0.37
C ALA A 170 -21.08 -0.21 -1.35
N ARG A 171 -21.63 -1.01 -2.27
CA ARG A 171 -22.67 -0.55 -3.20
C ARG A 171 -23.97 -0.18 -2.47
N GLU A 172 -24.38 -0.95 -1.47
CA GLU A 172 -25.55 -0.64 -0.63
C GLU A 172 -25.36 0.66 0.17
N ILE A 173 -24.15 0.91 0.71
CA ILE A 173 -23.80 2.16 1.40
C ILE A 173 -23.90 3.36 0.45
N LEU A 174 -23.38 3.24 -0.77
CA LEU A 174 -23.45 4.30 -1.77
C LEU A 174 -24.89 4.62 -2.15
N GLN A 175 -25.72 3.58 -2.37
CA GLN A 175 -27.13 3.74 -2.66
C GLN A 175 -27.88 4.44 -1.51
N ALA A 176 -27.67 4.00 -0.26
CA ALA A 176 -28.32 4.60 0.89
C ALA A 176 -28.01 6.10 1.03
N MET A 177 -26.77 6.50 0.73
CA MET A 177 -26.36 7.90 0.75
C MET A 177 -26.90 8.72 -0.43
N GLU A 178 -27.03 8.12 -1.62
CA GLU A 178 -27.69 8.74 -2.76
C GLU A 178 -29.16 9.07 -2.42
N GLU A 179 -29.88 8.11 -1.82
CA GLU A 179 -31.26 8.28 -1.37
C GLU A 179 -31.37 9.36 -0.27
N ALA A 180 -30.43 9.40 0.68
CA ALA A 180 -30.39 10.42 1.73
C ALA A 180 -30.12 11.82 1.17
N THR A 181 -29.17 11.93 0.23
CA THR A 181 -28.86 13.20 -0.45
C THR A 181 -30.07 13.72 -1.23
N ALA A 182 -30.82 12.84 -1.89
CA ALA A 182 -32.06 13.20 -2.59
C ALA A 182 -33.16 13.73 -1.64
N ARG A 183 -33.13 13.36 -0.36
CA ARG A 183 -34.00 13.91 0.70
C ARG A 183 -33.45 15.17 1.38
N GLY A 184 -32.26 15.63 0.99
CA GLY A 184 -31.58 16.77 1.62
C GLY A 184 -30.88 16.42 2.94
N GLU A 185 -30.60 15.14 3.20
CA GLU A 185 -29.92 14.65 4.39
C GLU A 185 -28.41 14.47 4.11
N GLY A 186 -27.55 14.97 5.00
CA GLY A 186 -26.09 14.83 4.88
C GLY A 186 -25.51 13.54 5.49
N ALA A 187 -26.36 12.73 6.14
CA ALA A 187 -26.00 11.45 6.75
C ALA A 187 -27.24 10.54 6.82
N THR A 188 -27.01 9.23 6.85
CA THR A 188 -28.09 8.24 6.99
C THR A 188 -27.67 7.08 7.88
N THR A 189 -28.57 6.13 8.10
CA THR A 189 -28.29 4.92 8.86
C THR A 189 -28.30 3.69 7.97
N TYR A 190 -27.23 2.91 8.00
CA TYR A 190 -27.13 1.60 7.34
C TYR A 190 -26.77 0.53 8.38
N LYS A 191 -27.56 -0.55 8.46
CA LYS A 191 -27.41 -1.64 9.46
C LYS A 191 -27.19 -1.14 10.90
N GLY A 192 -27.90 -0.08 11.29
CA GLY A 192 -27.82 0.51 12.64
C GLY A 192 -26.58 1.36 12.90
N ARG A 193 -25.77 1.67 11.88
CA ARG A 193 -24.60 2.55 11.97
C ARG A 193 -24.84 3.85 11.19
N LEU A 194 -24.29 4.94 11.71
CA LEU A 194 -24.24 6.21 11.00
C LEU A 194 -23.32 6.09 9.78
N VAL A 195 -23.80 6.54 8.63
CA VAL A 195 -23.07 6.64 7.38
C VAL A 195 -23.07 8.10 6.96
N ASP A 196 -21.89 8.63 6.64
CA ASP A 196 -21.69 10.00 6.23
C ASP A 196 -20.81 10.09 4.97
N ILE A 197 -20.39 11.31 4.62
CA ILE A 197 -19.52 11.57 3.47
C ILE A 197 -18.19 10.80 3.55
N ALA A 198 -17.65 10.56 4.75
CA ALA A 198 -16.42 9.77 4.90
C ALA A 198 -16.68 8.29 4.58
N SER A 199 -17.84 7.76 5.00
CA SER A 199 -18.27 6.40 4.64
C SER A 199 -18.46 6.23 3.13
N ILE A 200 -18.99 7.23 2.42
CA ILE A 200 -19.07 7.24 0.94
C ILE A 200 -17.68 7.06 0.34
N LYS A 201 -16.72 7.90 0.73
CA LYS A 201 -15.35 7.87 0.19
C LYS A 201 -14.68 6.51 0.40
N GLN A 202 -14.94 5.85 1.54
CA GLN A 202 -14.43 4.50 1.80
C GLN A 202 -15.08 3.46 0.87
N ALA A 203 -16.40 3.52 0.70
CA ALA A 203 -17.12 2.62 -0.20
C ALA A 203 -16.71 2.80 -1.68
N GLU A 204 -16.47 4.04 -2.12
CA GLU A 204 -15.97 4.35 -3.46
C GLU A 204 -14.59 3.71 -3.73
N VAL A 205 -13.69 3.65 -2.74
CA VAL A 205 -12.39 2.98 -2.90
C VAL A 205 -12.58 1.49 -3.20
N ILE A 206 -13.46 0.83 -2.43
CA ILE A 206 -13.73 -0.61 -2.58
C ILE A 206 -14.34 -0.90 -3.96
N VAL A 207 -15.37 -0.14 -4.35
CA VAL A 207 -16.05 -0.32 -5.65
C VAL A 207 -15.10 -0.06 -6.82
N LYS A 208 -14.31 1.02 -6.75
CA LYS A 208 -13.34 1.36 -7.79
C LYS A 208 -12.27 0.27 -7.96
N GLN A 209 -11.78 -0.31 -6.86
CA GLN A 209 -10.84 -1.43 -6.95
C GLN A 209 -11.48 -2.65 -7.63
N ALA A 210 -12.70 -3.02 -7.25
CA ALA A 210 -13.41 -4.14 -7.87
C ALA A 210 -13.65 -3.93 -9.38
N GLU A 211 -14.03 -2.72 -9.78
CA GLU A 211 -14.24 -2.37 -11.19
C GLU A 211 -12.95 -2.37 -12.00
N MET A 212 -11.83 -1.93 -11.41
CA MET A 212 -10.51 -2.03 -12.06
C MET A 212 -10.08 -3.47 -12.30
N ILE A 213 -10.38 -4.39 -11.38
CA ILE A 213 -10.06 -5.81 -11.51
C ILE A 213 -10.95 -6.48 -12.56
N ALA A 214 -12.25 -6.18 -12.56
CA ALA A 214 -13.20 -6.73 -13.52
C ALA A 214 -12.99 -6.26 -14.97
N ALA A 215 -12.29 -5.13 -15.16
CA ALA A 215 -11.98 -4.56 -16.47
C ALA A 215 -10.73 -5.16 -17.15
N GLN A 216 -10.02 -6.10 -16.51
CA GLN A 216 -8.86 -6.83 -17.06
C GLN A 216 -9.29 -8.04 -17.88
#